data_AF-A0A1J5PQ40-F1
#
_entry.id   AF-A0A1J5PQ40-F1
#
_cell.length_a   1.000
_cell.length_b   1.000
_cell.length_c   1.000
_cell.angle_alpha   90.00
_cell.angle_beta   90.00
_cell.angle_gamma   90.00
#
_symmetry.space_group_name_H-M   'P 1'
#
loop_
_entity.id
_entity.type
_entity.pdbx_description
1 polymer ?
#
loop_
_entity_poly.entity_id
_entity_poly.type
_entity_poly.pdbx_seq_one_letter_code
_entity_poly.pdbx_strand_id
1 'polypeptide(L)'
;MFDSGSATVKPYMRDLLAQIGIALADVDNKISIEGHTDETPYGNGARGYSNWELSADRANATRRELVNAGLPDSKMARVMGLASSVLLDAENPRSPSNRRISITVMTREAEERLLGVKRVDSAPAQNSSAAGTVAPTGQ
;
A
#
# COMPACT_ATOMS: atom_id res chain seq x y z
N MET A 1 5.53 14.01 12.56
CA MET A 1 5.53 12.60 12.14
C MET A 1 6.96 12.07 12.11
N PHE A 2 7.82 12.74 11.33
CA PHE A 2 9.25 12.52 11.29
C PHE A 2 10.00 13.73 11.86
N ASP A 3 11.29 13.58 12.13
CA ASP A 3 12.17 14.74 12.34
C ASP A 3 12.32 15.57 11.06
N SER A 4 12.64 16.85 11.23
CA SER A 4 12.79 17.78 10.10
C SER A 4 13.91 17.28 9.19
N GLY A 5 13.62 17.15 7.89
CA GLY A 5 14.59 16.63 6.93
C GLY A 5 15.08 15.21 7.21
N SER A 6 14.32 14.40 7.94
CA SER A 6 14.73 13.03 8.28
C SER A 6 13.61 12.03 8.01
N ALA A 7 14.02 10.77 7.78
CA ALA A 7 13.15 9.60 7.73
C ALA A 7 13.01 8.89 9.09
N THR A 8 13.60 9.46 10.16
CA THR A 8 13.45 8.95 11.52
C THR A 8 12.04 9.23 12.05
N VAL A 9 11.32 8.15 12.34
CA VAL A 9 9.97 8.20 12.93
C VAL A 9 10.08 8.64 14.39
N LYS A 10 9.29 9.66 14.77
CA LYS A 10 9.24 10.15 16.16
C LYS A 10 8.55 9.13 17.08
N PRO A 11 8.89 9.06 18.38
CA PRO A 11 8.32 8.07 19.30
C PRO A 11 6.80 7.96 19.28
N TYR A 12 6.09 9.09 19.41
CA TYR A 12 4.62 9.11 19.40
C TYR A 12 4.00 8.55 18.11
N MET A 13 4.71 8.64 16.97
CA MET A 13 4.23 8.05 15.72
C MET A 13 4.44 6.55 15.67
N ARG A 14 5.47 6.03 16.33
CA ARG A 14 5.68 4.57 16.42
C ARG A 14 4.52 3.94 17.18
N ASP A 15 4.10 4.56 18.28
CA ASP A 15 2.96 4.09 19.08
C ASP A 15 1.66 4.07 18.26
N LEU A 16 1.43 5.11 17.44
CA LEU A 16 0.27 5.17 16.55
C LEU A 16 0.36 4.13 15.42
N LEU A 17 1.52 4.01 14.77
CA LEU A 17 1.74 3.01 13.73
C LEU A 17 1.63 1.59 14.27
N ALA A 18 1.97 1.38 15.55
CA ALA A 18 1.80 0.08 16.18
C ALA A 18 0.33 -0.31 16.28
N GLN A 19 -0.53 0.61 16.73
CA GLN A 19 -1.97 0.38 16.78
C GLN A 19 -2.57 0.15 15.38
N ILE A 20 -2.11 0.91 14.38
CA ILE A 20 -2.53 0.72 12.99
C ILE A 20 -2.07 -0.64 12.45
N GLY A 21 -0.83 -1.05 12.73
CA GLY A 21 -0.27 -2.32 12.28
C GLY A 21 -1.07 -3.51 12.81
N ILE A 22 -1.44 -3.48 14.10
CA ILE A 22 -2.30 -4.49 14.73
C ILE A 22 -3.67 -4.51 14.06
N ALA A 23 -4.33 -3.36 13.89
CA ALA A 23 -5.66 -3.30 13.27
C ALA A 23 -5.67 -3.79 11.81
N LEU A 24 -4.60 -3.55 11.05
CA LEU A 24 -4.45 -4.01 9.67
C LEU A 24 -4.02 -5.48 9.55
N ALA A 25 -3.48 -6.07 10.63
CA ALA A 25 -3.08 -7.46 10.65
C ALA A 25 -4.27 -8.41 10.47
N ASP A 26 -5.48 -8.01 10.89
CA ASP A 26 -6.70 -8.82 10.81
C ASP A 26 -7.42 -8.75 9.45
N VAL A 27 -7.01 -7.84 8.55
CA VAL A 27 -7.68 -7.62 7.26
C VAL A 27 -6.90 -8.26 6.11
N ASP A 28 -7.51 -9.14 5.31
CA ASP A 28 -6.82 -9.88 4.24
C ASP A 28 -6.24 -9.02 3.10
N ASN A 29 -6.74 -7.80 2.96
CA ASN A 29 -6.36 -6.87 1.91
C ASN A 29 -4.89 -6.44 2.02
N LYS A 30 -4.22 -6.34 0.87
CA LYS A 30 -2.90 -5.72 0.80
C LYS A 30 -2.96 -4.21 0.99
N ILE A 31 -1.81 -3.65 1.38
CA ILE A 31 -1.67 -2.23 1.63
C ILE A 31 -0.65 -1.56 0.70
N SER A 32 -0.94 -0.33 0.31
CA SER A 32 -0.03 0.56 -0.41
C SER A 32 0.38 1.71 0.51
N ILE A 33 1.67 2.03 0.58
CA ILE A 33 2.20 3.15 1.36
C ILE A 33 2.81 4.18 0.43
N GLU A 34 2.40 5.43 0.59
CA GLU A 34 2.87 6.55 -0.23
C GLU A 34 3.41 7.66 0.68
N GLY A 35 4.62 8.10 0.41
CA GLY A 35 5.24 9.25 1.07
C GLY A 35 5.10 10.51 0.24
N HIS A 36 4.73 11.60 0.92
CA HIS A 36 4.60 12.92 0.30
C HIS A 36 5.41 13.98 1.06
N THR A 37 5.95 14.94 0.32
CA THR A 37 6.57 16.15 0.85
C THR A 37 5.81 17.37 0.33
N ASP A 38 6.13 18.54 0.90
CA ASP A 38 5.71 19.81 0.32
C ASP A 38 6.72 20.27 -0.75
N GLU A 39 6.45 21.42 -1.39
CA GLU A 39 7.34 22.01 -2.41
C GLU A 39 8.56 22.74 -1.85
N THR A 40 8.81 22.70 -0.55
CA THR A 40 10.05 23.28 0.01
C THR A 40 11.22 22.46 -0.49
N PRO A 41 12.20 23.08 -1.19
CA PRO A 41 13.37 22.35 -1.67
C PRO A 41 14.11 21.69 -0.50
N TYR A 42 14.44 20.41 -0.65
CA TYR A 42 15.21 19.66 0.33
C TYR A 42 16.47 19.08 -0.32
N GLY A 43 17.56 19.11 0.44
CA GLY A 43 18.86 18.56 0.04
C GLY A 43 19.46 19.24 -1.20
N ASN A 44 20.14 18.46 -2.03
CA ASN A 44 20.89 18.97 -3.19
C ASN A 44 20.09 18.95 -4.50
N GLY A 45 18.75 18.84 -4.40
CA GLY A 45 17.85 18.79 -5.55
C GLY A 45 18.21 17.64 -6.51
N ALA A 46 18.12 17.88 -7.82
CA ALA A 46 18.36 16.85 -8.85
C ALA A 46 19.79 16.26 -8.89
N ARG A 47 20.74 16.82 -8.13
CA ARG A 47 22.14 16.37 -8.10
C ARG A 47 22.47 15.47 -6.91
N GLY A 48 21.49 15.15 -6.07
CA GLY A 48 21.70 14.30 -4.90
C GLY A 48 20.39 13.99 -4.19
N TYR A 49 20.47 13.80 -2.87
CA TYR A 49 19.29 13.52 -2.07
C TYR A 49 18.31 14.69 -2.13
N SER A 50 17.05 14.39 -2.43
CA SER A 50 15.99 15.34 -2.69
C SER A 50 14.69 14.95 -1.98
N ASN A 51 13.61 15.67 -2.27
CA ASN A 51 12.28 15.31 -1.81
C ASN A 51 11.82 13.92 -2.31
N TRP A 52 12.34 13.44 -3.44
CA TRP A 52 12.05 12.10 -3.94
C TRP A 52 12.56 11.03 -2.98
N GLU A 53 13.85 11.07 -2.66
CA GLU A 53 14.47 10.13 -1.72
C GLU A 53 13.84 10.27 -0.33
N LEU A 54 13.64 11.50 0.15
CA LEU A 54 13.03 11.74 1.46
C LEU A 54 11.64 11.12 1.58
N SER A 55 10.82 11.27 0.55
CA SER A 55 9.46 10.73 0.54
C SER A 55 9.45 9.20 0.53
N ALA A 56 10.33 8.57 -0.27
CA ALA A 56 10.46 7.12 -0.35
C ALA A 56 11.01 6.52 0.95
N ASP A 57 12.01 7.17 1.56
CA ASP A 57 12.62 6.71 2.81
C ASP A 57 11.64 6.79 3.98
N ARG A 58 10.82 7.85 4.03
CA ARG A 58 9.76 7.98 5.03
C ARG A 58 8.67 6.92 4.86
N ALA A 59 8.27 6.64 3.61
CA ALA A 59 7.32 5.56 3.33
C ALA A 59 7.87 4.19 3.77
N ASN A 60 9.15 3.93 3.49
CA ASN A 60 9.82 2.70 3.96
C ASN A 60 10.03 2.65 5.48
N ALA A 61 10.26 3.79 6.13
CA ALA A 61 10.32 3.85 7.58
C ALA A 61 8.98 3.48 8.20
N THR A 62 7.88 4.03 7.67
CA THR A 62 6.53 3.62 8.08
C THR A 62 6.28 2.14 7.84
N ARG A 63 6.69 1.57 6.69
CA ARG A 63 6.61 0.13 6.42
C ARG A 63 7.28 -0.69 7.52
N ARG A 64 8.51 -0.34 7.89
CA ARG A 64 9.27 -1.07 8.93
C ARG A 64 8.58 -1.00 10.29
N GLU A 65 8.06 0.16 10.68
CA GLU A 65 7.32 0.28 11.95
C GLU A 65 6.05 -0.57 11.96
N LEU A 66 5.30 -0.62 10.85
CA LEU A 66 4.11 -1.48 10.73
C LEU A 66 4.46 -2.97 10.84
N VAL A 67 5.55 -3.40 10.19
CA VAL A 67 6.02 -4.79 10.28
C VAL A 67 6.48 -5.13 11.69
N ASN A 68 7.22 -4.23 12.35
CA ASN A 68 7.63 -4.41 13.74
C ASN A 68 6.44 -4.51 14.70
N ALA A 69 5.30 -3.90 14.34
CA ALA A 69 4.06 -3.99 15.10
C ALA A 69 3.25 -5.27 14.86
N GLY A 70 3.71 -6.17 13.99
CA GLY A 70 3.08 -7.45 13.71
C GLY A 70 2.35 -7.53 12.37
N LEU A 71 2.39 -6.49 11.53
CA LEU A 71 1.85 -6.59 10.17
C LEU A 71 2.75 -7.51 9.33
N PRO A 72 2.24 -8.59 8.72
CA PRO A 72 3.05 -9.43 7.85
C PRO A 72 3.58 -8.64 6.65
N ASP A 73 4.88 -8.76 6.35
CA ASP A 73 5.50 -8.04 5.23
C ASP A 73 4.86 -8.42 3.87
N SER A 74 4.31 -9.64 3.76
CA SER A 74 3.57 -10.11 2.60
C SER A 74 2.27 -9.32 2.30
N LYS A 75 1.77 -8.53 3.26
CA LYS A 75 0.64 -7.61 3.03
C LYS A 75 1.05 -6.34 2.28
N MET A 76 2.35 -6.08 2.09
CA MET A 76 2.81 -4.92 1.34
C MET A 76 2.63 -5.13 -0.16
N ALA A 77 1.72 -4.38 -0.79
CA ALA A 77 1.58 -4.38 -2.24
C ALA A 77 2.64 -3.50 -2.91
N ARG A 78 2.88 -2.29 -2.38
CA ARG A 78 3.89 -1.36 -2.89
C ARG A 78 4.22 -0.27 -1.87
N VAL A 79 5.40 0.31 -2.05
CA VAL A 79 5.85 1.51 -1.33
C VAL A 79 6.31 2.53 -2.36
N MET A 80 5.84 3.77 -2.27
CA MET A 80 6.15 4.83 -3.23
C MET A 80 6.59 6.11 -2.53
N GLY A 81 7.56 6.80 -3.12
CA GLY A 81 7.88 8.19 -2.81
C GLY A 81 7.38 9.10 -3.91
N LEU A 82 6.51 10.05 -3.58
CA LEU A 82 5.88 10.94 -4.56
C LEU A 82 6.38 12.39 -4.46
N ALA A 83 7.32 12.70 -3.56
CA ALA A 83 7.79 14.06 -3.32
C ALA A 83 6.59 15.04 -3.20
N SER A 84 6.67 16.17 -3.90
CA SER A 84 5.60 17.17 -4.01
C SER A 84 4.72 17.02 -5.25
N SER A 85 4.77 15.88 -5.95
CA SER A 85 4.00 15.67 -7.20
C SER A 85 2.48 15.55 -6.96
N VAL A 86 2.06 15.20 -5.74
CA VAL A 86 0.66 15.07 -5.34
C VAL A 86 0.42 15.80 -4.02
N LEU A 87 0.09 17.09 -4.12
CA LEU A 87 -0.22 17.96 -3.00
C LEU A 87 -1.63 17.70 -2.49
N LEU A 88 -1.80 17.74 -1.16
CA LEU A 88 -3.13 17.69 -0.53
C LEU A 88 -3.79 19.06 -0.58
N ASP A 89 -3.01 20.10 -0.30
CA ASP A 89 -3.38 21.51 -0.43
C ASP A 89 -2.56 22.10 -1.58
N ALA A 90 -3.18 22.15 -2.76
CA ALA A 90 -2.59 22.72 -3.97
C ALA A 90 -2.59 24.25 -3.96
N GLU A 91 -3.47 24.89 -3.17
CA GLU A 91 -3.51 26.34 -3.01
C GLU A 91 -2.31 26.82 -2.17
N ASN A 92 -1.84 26.00 -1.23
CA ASN A 92 -0.66 26.26 -0.43
C ASN A 92 0.40 25.15 -0.59
N PRO A 93 1.20 25.14 -1.67
CA PRO A 93 2.13 24.04 -1.97
C PRO A 93 3.20 23.76 -0.91
N ARG A 94 3.56 24.76 -0.12
CA ARG A 94 4.52 24.66 1.00
C ARG A 94 3.87 24.34 2.36
N SER A 95 2.56 24.07 2.36
CA SER A 95 1.82 23.80 3.59
C SER A 95 2.36 22.54 4.30
N PRO A 96 2.52 22.57 5.63
CA PRO A 96 2.84 21.39 6.43
C PRO A 96 1.93 20.19 6.20
N SER A 97 0.67 20.40 5.80
CA SER A 97 -0.30 19.33 5.52
C SER A 97 0.10 18.46 4.32
N ASN A 98 0.90 18.99 3.40
CA ASN A 98 1.41 18.24 2.25
C ASN A 98 2.45 17.18 2.66
N ARG A 99 3.13 17.36 3.80
CA ARG A 99 4.09 16.41 4.37
C ARG A 99 3.39 15.27 5.11
N ARG A 100 2.90 14.28 4.37
CA ARG A 100 2.07 13.18 4.89
C ARG A 100 2.55 11.80 4.43
N ILE A 101 2.13 10.77 5.15
CA ILE A 101 2.16 9.38 4.69
C ILE A 101 0.73 8.93 4.47
N SER A 102 0.45 8.38 3.29
CA SER A 102 -0.83 7.78 2.95
C SER A 102 -0.69 6.27 3.05
N ILE A 103 -1.55 5.63 3.84
CA ILE A 103 -1.66 4.16 3.92
C ILE A 103 -3.02 3.79 3.34
N THR A 104 -3.03 3.06 2.24
CA THR A 104 -4.26 2.67 1.54
C THR A 104 -4.44 1.16 1.64
N VAL A 105 -5.56 0.74 2.23
CA VAL A 105 -6.02 -0.65 2.19
C VAL A 105 -6.66 -0.89 0.83
N MET A 106 -6.09 -1.79 0.04
CA MET A 106 -6.48 -1.98 -1.35
C MET A 106 -7.72 -2.87 -1.46
N THR A 107 -8.68 -2.49 -2.29
CA THR A 107 -9.75 -3.42 -2.68
C THR A 107 -9.16 -4.56 -3.51
N ARG A 108 -9.88 -5.68 -3.63
CA ARG A 108 -9.46 -6.82 -4.45
C ARG A 108 -9.20 -6.41 -5.89
N GLU A 109 -10.06 -5.56 -6.47
CA GLU A 109 -9.93 -5.06 -7.84
C GLU A 109 -8.71 -4.15 -8.01
N ALA A 110 -8.37 -3.36 -6.98
CA ALA A 110 -7.17 -2.53 -7.01
C ALA A 110 -5.89 -3.37 -6.94
N GLU A 111 -5.88 -4.41 -6.10
CA GLU A 111 -4.76 -5.35 -6.01
C GLU A 111 -4.54 -6.11 -7.33
N GLU A 112 -5.60 -6.66 -7.92
CA GLU A 112 -5.52 -7.44 -9.17
C GLU A 112 -5.02 -6.57 -10.34
N ARG A 113 -5.49 -5.32 -10.43
CA ARG A 113 -4.98 -4.37 -11.44
C ARG A 113 -3.50 -4.05 -11.25
N LEU A 114 -3.04 -3.93 -10.02
CA LEU A 114 -1.64 -3.63 -9.72
C LEU A 114 -0.72 -4.82 -10.01
N LEU A 115 -1.12 -6.03 -9.62
CA LEU A 115 -0.30 -7.23 -9.75
C LEU A 115 -0.37 -7.86 -11.16
N GLY A 116 -1.31 -7.42 -12.00
CA GLY A 116 -1.52 -7.99 -13.34
C GLY A 116 -2.02 -9.44 -13.33
N VAL A 117 -2.33 -9.99 -12.15
CA VAL A 117 -2.83 -11.34 -11.97
C VAL A 117 -4.35 -11.29 -11.93
N LYS A 118 -5.01 -11.59 -13.06
CA LYS A 118 -6.35 -12.18 -12.98
C LYS A 118 -6.17 -13.53 -12.32
N ARG A 119 -6.63 -13.70 -11.07
CA ARG A 119 -6.82 -15.05 -10.54
C ARG A 119 -7.78 -15.75 -11.49
N VAL A 120 -7.31 -16.80 -12.14
CA VAL A 120 -8.19 -17.80 -12.74
C VAL A 120 -8.83 -18.45 -11.53
N ASP A 121 -10.02 -17.98 -11.16
CA ASP A 121 -10.84 -18.63 -10.14
C ASP A 121 -11.16 -20.02 -10.69
N SER A 122 -10.35 -21.01 -10.34
CA SER A 122 -10.67 -22.42 -10.55
C SER A 122 -11.82 -22.73 -9.62
N ALA A 123 -13.04 -22.60 -10.15
CA ALA A 123 -14.26 -23.09 -9.53
C ALA A 123 -14.07 -24.58 -9.15
N PRO A 124 -14.64 -25.05 -8.04
CA PRO A 124 -14.49 -26.43 -7.62
C PRO A 124 -15.10 -27.34 -8.69
N ALA A 125 -14.33 -28.36 -9.10
CA ALA A 125 -14.79 -29.40 -10.01
C ALA A 125 -16.02 -30.08 -9.41
N GLN A 126 -17.21 -29.70 -9.91
CA GLN A 126 -18.42 -30.46 -9.68
C GLN A 126 -18.38 -31.70 -10.58
N ASN A 127 -17.70 -32.74 -10.12
CA ASN A 127 -17.99 -34.09 -10.54
C ASN A 127 -19.36 -34.48 -9.95
N SER A 128 -20.42 -34.13 -10.67
CA SER A 128 -21.73 -34.75 -10.49
C SER A 128 -22.04 -35.58 -11.72
N SER A 129 -21.81 -36.89 -11.57
CA SER A 129 -22.39 -37.92 -12.40
C SER A 129 -23.92 -37.78 -12.40
N ALA A 130 -24.53 -37.67 -13.58
CA ALA A 130 -25.81 -38.29 -13.95
C ALA A 130 -26.39 -37.57 -15.17
N ALA A 131 -26.43 -38.24 -16.31
CA ALA A 131 -27.57 -38.25 -17.25
C ALA A 131 -27.16 -38.93 -18.55
N GLY A 132 -27.65 -40.16 -18.74
CA GLY A 132 -27.53 -40.90 -19.99
C GLY A 132 -28.69 -41.87 -20.15
N THR A 133 -29.91 -41.41 -19.87
CA THR A 133 -31.14 -42.10 -20.29
C THR A 133 -31.30 -41.87 -21.78
N VAL A 134 -31.20 -42.94 -22.58
CA VAL A 134 -31.69 -42.96 -23.97
C VAL A 134 -32.51 -44.23 -24.16
N ALA A 135 -33.83 -44.07 -24.25
CA ALA A 135 -34.78 -45.03 -24.80
C ALA A 135 -34.92 -44.80 -26.33
N PRO A 136 -35.86 -45.45 -27.05
CA PRO A 136 -36.10 -46.87 -27.37
C PRO A 136 -35.89 -47.12 -28.89
N THR A 137 -36.16 -48.32 -29.44
CA THR A 137 -36.74 -48.64 -30.80
C THR A 137 -36.45 -50.12 -31.19
N GLY A 138 -37.39 -50.76 -31.92
CA GLY A 138 -37.53 -52.21 -32.20
C GLY A 138 -36.43 -52.88 -33.04
N GLN A 139 -36.45 -54.19 -33.30
CA GLN A 139 -37.56 -55.13 -33.58
C GLN A 139 -37.41 -56.45 -32.81
#